data_AF-A0A1V5BLP1-F1
#
_entry.id   AF-A0A1V5BLP1-F1
#
_cell.length_a   1.000
_cell.length_b   1.000
_cell.length_c   1.000
_cell.angle_alpha   90.00
_cell.angle_beta   90.00
_cell.angle_gamma   90.00
#
_symmetry.space_group_name_H-M   'P 1'
#
loop_
_entity.id
_entity.type
_entity.pdbx_description
1 polymer ?
#
loop_
_entity_poly.entity_id
_entity_poly.type
_entity_poly.pdbx_seq_one_letter_code
_entity_poly.pdbx_strand_id
1 'polypeptide(L)'
;MFDGSSIEGFVRIEESDMYLRPDASTFVTFPWKPQEGAVARLICDIYGHEGKPFPGDPRYVLKKALLEAAEMGYTMNVGPEAEFFLFLVDNDGRTTAVTHDRAGYFDLTPVDLGEKARRDMVLTLEQMGFEIEASHHEVAPGQHEIDFKFSDALDIADKVVTFKFVVRTIAQRHGLHATFMPKPIFGVCGSGMHMNMSLMKDGSNAFYDHDAEGGLSKDCLYYVGGLMKHAKAISAIVNPTVNSYKRLVSGFEAPVYIAWSARNRSPLIRIPAKRGMSTRIELRNPDPACNPYLAMAVCLKAGLDGIKNQILPPEPCNRNIYEMTPAAREQLGIGSLPENLQAAIQELKKIKLFRKLWASMCWTSLSGQKRLNGIATEFKSTLGKLRSTLPSFNKDDSAILKFTL
;
A
#
# COMPACT_ATOMS: atom_id res chain seq x y z
N MET A 1 28.84 7.14 -2.43
CA MET A 1 28.27 8.40 -2.96
C MET A 1 27.45 8.05 -4.18
N PHE A 2 26.34 8.73 -4.42
CA PHE A 2 25.51 8.55 -5.61
C PHE A 2 24.89 9.90 -6.00
N ASP A 3 24.43 10.00 -7.25
CA ASP A 3 23.72 11.17 -7.75
C ASP A 3 22.25 11.15 -7.28
N GLY A 4 21.96 11.93 -6.26
CA GLY A 4 20.62 12.16 -5.74
C GLY A 4 19.71 12.92 -6.68
N SER A 5 20.24 13.69 -7.64
CA SER A 5 19.41 14.42 -8.61
C SER A 5 18.77 13.48 -9.64
N SER A 6 19.38 12.31 -9.85
CA SER A 6 18.86 11.21 -10.67
C SER A 6 17.76 10.39 -9.99
N ILE A 7 17.51 10.59 -8.69
CA ILE A 7 16.38 9.97 -7.99
C ILE A 7 15.23 10.96 -7.95
N GLU A 8 14.05 10.54 -8.43
CA GLU A 8 12.88 11.41 -8.58
C GLU A 8 12.54 12.10 -7.24
N GLY A 9 12.91 13.38 -7.18
CA GLY A 9 12.77 14.33 -6.11
C GLY A 9 13.49 14.02 -4.78
N PHE A 10 14.74 13.59 -4.84
CA PHE A 10 15.62 13.75 -3.68
C PHE A 10 16.19 15.16 -3.62
N VAL A 11 16.98 15.57 -4.60
CA VAL A 11 17.69 16.85 -4.58
C VAL A 11 17.66 17.51 -5.96
N ARG A 12 17.89 18.83 -5.99
CA ARG A 12 18.06 19.53 -7.27
C ARG A 12 19.42 19.17 -7.87
N ILE A 13 19.60 19.47 -9.15
CA ILE A 13 20.86 19.20 -9.87
C ILE A 13 22.05 19.85 -9.16
N GLU A 14 21.84 21.00 -8.50
CA GLU A 14 22.90 21.73 -7.80
C GLU A 14 23.32 21.10 -6.44
N GLU A 15 22.62 20.07 -5.95
CA GLU A 15 22.87 19.40 -4.67
C GLU A 15 22.99 17.87 -4.82
N SER A 16 23.51 17.40 -5.97
CA SER A 16 23.47 15.99 -6.40
C SER A 16 24.17 14.99 -5.49
N ASP A 17 25.25 15.36 -4.80
CA ASP A 17 26.09 14.39 -4.11
C ASP A 17 25.48 13.95 -2.77
N MET A 18 24.97 12.71 -2.76
CA MET A 18 24.39 12.07 -1.57
C MET A 18 25.13 10.79 -1.18
N TYR A 19 24.94 10.37 0.06
CA TYR A 19 25.59 9.21 0.64
C TYR A 19 24.57 8.13 1.00
N LEU A 20 24.90 6.89 0.65
CA LEU A 20 24.21 5.69 1.13
C LEU A 20 24.94 5.20 2.37
N ARG A 21 24.23 5.12 3.49
CA ARG A 21 24.75 4.53 4.72
C ARG A 21 24.12 3.14 4.90
N PRO A 22 24.87 2.05 4.63
CA PRO A 22 24.31 0.71 4.68
C PRO A 22 23.95 0.32 6.12
N ASP A 23 22.80 -0.32 6.26
CA ASP A 23 22.33 -0.89 7.50
C ASP A 23 22.68 -2.38 7.55
N ALA A 24 23.69 -2.74 8.34
CA ALA A 24 24.22 -4.11 8.40
C ALA A 24 23.17 -5.15 8.84
N SER A 25 22.14 -4.73 9.59
CA SER A 25 21.05 -5.63 10.02
C SER A 25 20.19 -6.12 8.85
N THR A 26 20.27 -5.45 7.70
CA THR A 26 19.47 -5.76 6.51
C THR A 26 20.21 -6.62 5.48
N PHE A 27 21.39 -7.14 5.83
CA PHE A 27 22.19 -7.97 4.92
C PHE A 27 21.43 -9.22 4.50
N VAL A 28 21.28 -9.43 3.19
CA VAL A 28 20.68 -10.64 2.62
C VAL A 28 21.42 -11.04 1.35
N THR A 29 21.78 -12.32 1.23
CA THR A 29 22.27 -12.92 -0.02
C THR A 29 21.11 -13.32 -0.90
N PHE A 30 21.13 -12.96 -2.18
CA PHE A 30 20.12 -13.44 -3.10
C PHE A 30 20.36 -14.91 -3.46
N PRO A 31 19.34 -15.79 -3.36
CA PRO A 31 19.52 -17.24 -3.53
C PRO A 31 19.58 -17.70 -5.00
N TRP A 32 19.76 -16.77 -5.94
CA TRP A 32 19.83 -17.07 -7.37
C TRP A 32 21.01 -18.02 -7.68
N LYS A 33 20.86 -18.91 -8.66
CA LYS A 33 21.96 -19.74 -9.17
C LYS A 33 22.51 -19.16 -10.49
N PRO A 34 23.81 -19.35 -10.80
CA PRO A 34 24.84 -19.99 -9.98
C PRO A 34 25.25 -19.13 -8.77
N GLN A 35 25.83 -19.76 -7.74
CA GLN A 35 26.31 -19.07 -6.53
C GLN A 35 27.72 -18.47 -6.70
N GLU A 36 28.44 -18.86 -7.75
CA GLU A 36 29.65 -18.17 -8.16
C GLU A 36 29.29 -16.76 -8.64
N GLY A 37 29.86 -15.73 -8.01
CA GLY A 37 29.43 -14.34 -8.22
C GLY A 37 28.12 -13.99 -7.51
N ALA A 38 27.78 -14.69 -6.41
CA ALA A 38 26.60 -14.41 -5.61
C ALA A 38 26.48 -12.94 -5.23
N VAL A 39 25.26 -12.41 -5.36
CA VAL A 39 24.93 -11.02 -5.07
C VAL A 39 24.30 -10.92 -3.69
N ALA A 40 24.79 -10.02 -2.86
CA ALA A 40 24.16 -9.64 -1.60
C ALA A 40 23.64 -8.21 -1.66
N ARG A 41 22.65 -7.90 -0.83
CA ARG A 41 22.11 -6.55 -0.67
C ARG A 41 22.21 -6.05 0.77
N LEU A 42 22.33 -4.74 0.90
CA LEU A 42 22.12 -3.97 2.11
C LEU A 42 21.13 -2.86 1.77
N ILE A 43 20.15 -2.62 2.64
CA ILE A 43 19.29 -1.44 2.57
C ILE A 43 20.05 -0.29 3.25
N CYS A 44 19.96 0.88 2.64
CA CYS A 44 20.71 2.05 3.06
C CYS A 44 19.77 3.17 3.49
N ASP A 45 20.18 3.92 4.50
CA ASP A 45 19.62 5.24 4.77
C ASP A 45 20.36 6.29 3.93
N ILE A 46 19.68 7.38 3.57
CA ILE A 46 20.27 8.45 2.75
C ILE A 46 20.76 9.58 3.66
N TYR A 47 21.96 10.05 3.38
CA TYR A 47 22.61 11.15 4.10
C TYR A 47 23.04 12.24 3.12
N GLY A 48 22.87 13.50 3.51
CA GLY A 48 23.41 14.64 2.77
C GLY A 48 24.93 14.78 2.95
N HIS A 49 25.54 15.67 2.18
CA HIS A 49 26.99 15.92 2.22
C HIS A 49 27.51 16.36 3.59
N GLU A 50 26.68 16.98 4.43
CA GLU A 50 27.03 17.39 5.80
C GLU A 50 27.02 16.23 6.81
N GLY A 51 26.77 14.99 6.36
CA GLY A 51 26.67 13.82 7.24
C GLY A 51 25.38 13.76 8.07
N LYS A 52 24.37 14.58 7.74
CA LYS A 52 23.04 14.53 8.37
C LYS A 52 22.08 13.61 7.59
N PRO A 53 21.18 12.87 8.26
CA PRO A 53 20.16 12.09 7.57
C PRO A 53 19.29 12.97 6.68
N PHE A 54 19.03 12.52 5.46
CA PHE A 54 18.26 13.27 4.48
C PHE A 54 16.77 13.27 4.87
N PRO A 55 16.12 14.43 5.08
CA PRO A 55 14.72 14.49 5.49
C PRO A 55 13.74 13.89 4.47
N GLY A 56 14.11 13.81 3.19
CA GLY A 56 13.30 13.22 2.14
C GLY A 56 13.38 11.70 2.04
N ASP A 57 14.26 11.05 2.82
CA ASP A 57 14.38 9.59 2.87
C ASP A 57 13.13 8.97 3.53
N PRO A 58 12.32 8.18 2.80
CA PRO A 58 11.15 7.50 3.37
C PRO A 58 11.47 6.61 4.57
N ARG A 59 12.60 5.91 4.54
CA ARG A 59 13.02 4.99 5.60
C ARG A 59 13.32 5.77 6.88
N TYR A 60 14.03 6.88 6.76
CA TYR A 60 14.28 7.80 7.87
C TYR A 60 12.99 8.42 8.43
N VAL A 61 12.04 8.76 7.56
CA VAL A 61 10.72 9.27 7.97
C VAL A 61 9.97 8.26 8.84
N LEU A 62 9.98 6.96 8.49
CA LEU A 62 9.42 5.91 9.34
C LEU A 62 10.17 5.78 10.66
N LYS A 63 11.51 5.78 10.64
CA LYS A 63 12.34 5.74 11.86
C LYS A 63 11.98 6.86 12.84
N LYS A 64 11.72 8.08 12.35
CA LYS A 64 11.24 9.19 13.20
C LYS A 64 9.86 8.93 13.81
N ALA A 65 8.92 8.40 13.03
CA ALA A 65 7.59 8.08 13.54
C ALA A 65 7.66 6.99 14.62
N LEU A 66 8.53 5.99 14.44
CA LEU A 66 8.76 4.94 15.43
C LEU A 66 9.43 5.47 16.69
N LEU A 67 10.38 6.41 16.58
CA LEU A 67 10.98 7.06 17.74
C LEU A 67 9.92 7.80 18.57
N GLU A 68 9.02 8.55 17.94
CA GLU A 68 7.93 9.23 18.65
C GLU A 68 6.95 8.26 19.31
N ALA A 69 6.72 7.07 18.72
CA ALA A 69 5.95 6.01 19.35
C ALA A 69 6.68 5.49 20.61
N ALA A 70 7.99 5.25 20.49
CA ALA A 70 8.82 4.75 21.57
C ALA A 70 8.92 5.74 22.74
N GLU A 71 8.99 7.05 22.47
CA GLU A 71 8.91 8.12 23.49
C GLU A 71 7.59 8.10 24.27
N MET A 72 6.52 7.53 23.69
CA MET A 72 5.23 7.29 24.34
C MET A 72 5.10 5.89 24.96
N GLY A 73 6.15 5.06 24.88
CA GLY A 73 6.18 3.69 25.37
C GLY A 73 5.62 2.65 24.40
N TYR A 74 5.40 2.99 23.13
CA TYR A 74 4.84 2.07 22.14
C TYR A 74 5.88 1.59 21.12
N THR A 75 5.78 0.33 20.72
CA THR A 75 6.35 -0.16 19.45
C THR A 75 5.22 -0.60 18.52
N MET A 76 5.48 -0.64 17.21
CA MET A 76 4.46 -0.94 16.21
C MET A 76 4.83 -2.21 15.44
N ASN A 77 3.89 -3.15 15.38
CA ASN A 77 3.96 -4.33 14.53
C ASN A 77 3.03 -4.18 13.32
N VAL A 78 3.45 -4.68 12.16
CA VAL A 78 2.67 -4.63 10.91
C VAL A 78 2.70 -5.99 10.21
N GLY A 79 1.55 -6.48 9.76
CA GLY A 79 1.41 -7.63 8.85
C GLY A 79 0.75 -7.18 7.54
N PRO A 80 1.52 -7.06 6.44
CA PRO A 80 0.98 -6.61 5.17
C PRO A 80 0.50 -7.80 4.32
N GLU A 81 -0.67 -7.67 3.71
CA GLU A 81 -1.24 -8.64 2.75
C GLU A 81 -1.13 -8.01 1.36
N ALA A 82 -0.02 -8.24 0.65
CA ALA A 82 0.29 -7.54 -0.60
C ALA A 82 -0.09 -8.36 -1.84
N GLU A 83 -1.28 -8.09 -2.37
CA GLU A 83 -1.81 -8.76 -3.56
C GLU A 83 -1.08 -8.32 -4.85
N PHE A 84 -1.04 -9.19 -5.85
CA PHE A 84 -0.45 -8.90 -7.16
C PHE A 84 -1.11 -9.69 -8.29
N PHE A 85 -0.88 -9.25 -9.53
CA PHE A 85 -1.32 -9.97 -10.74
C PHE A 85 -0.15 -10.54 -11.52
N LEU A 86 -0.37 -11.69 -12.17
CA LEU A 86 0.53 -12.29 -13.16
C LEU A 86 -0.09 -12.23 -14.57
N PHE A 87 0.62 -11.54 -15.47
CA PHE A 87 0.28 -11.40 -16.88
C PHE A 87 1.24 -12.18 -17.78
N LEU A 88 0.77 -12.58 -18.95
CA LEU A 88 1.63 -13.14 -20.00
C LEU A 88 2.52 -12.04 -20.59
N VAL A 89 3.71 -12.44 -21.04
CA VAL A 89 4.57 -11.63 -21.91
C VAL A 89 4.50 -12.17 -23.35
N ASP A 90 4.67 -11.28 -24.33
CA ASP A 90 4.75 -11.67 -25.74
C ASP A 90 6.15 -12.19 -26.11
N ASN A 91 6.32 -12.58 -27.39
CA ASN A 91 7.58 -13.10 -27.90
C ASN A 91 8.74 -12.08 -27.89
N ASP A 92 8.43 -10.78 -27.83
CA ASP A 92 9.42 -9.70 -27.71
C ASP A 92 9.74 -9.39 -26.24
N GLY A 93 9.14 -10.14 -25.29
CA GLY A 93 9.27 -9.93 -23.85
C GLY A 93 8.48 -8.73 -23.33
N ARG A 94 7.53 -8.19 -24.11
CA ARG A 94 6.67 -7.09 -23.67
C ARG A 94 5.48 -7.63 -22.87
N THR A 95 5.10 -6.90 -21.83
CA THR A 95 3.93 -7.21 -21.02
C THR A 95 2.65 -7.12 -21.84
N THR A 96 1.76 -8.10 -21.69
CA THR A 96 0.40 -8.09 -22.28
C THR A 96 -0.66 -7.77 -21.23
N ALA A 97 -1.90 -7.52 -21.67
CA ALA A 97 -3.06 -7.38 -20.78
C ALA A 97 -3.78 -8.70 -20.50
N VAL A 98 -3.21 -9.84 -20.92
CA VAL A 98 -3.81 -11.17 -20.76
C VAL A 98 -3.28 -11.83 -19.50
N THR A 99 -4.17 -12.17 -18.57
CA THR A 99 -3.84 -12.92 -17.36
C THR A 99 -3.38 -14.32 -17.71
N HIS A 100 -2.42 -14.85 -16.94
CA HIS A 100 -1.86 -16.17 -17.22
C HIS A 100 -2.85 -17.34 -16.97
N ASP A 101 -3.93 -17.10 -16.20
CA ASP A 101 -5.01 -18.05 -15.96
C ASP A 101 -6.40 -17.39 -15.85
N ARG A 102 -7.39 -18.18 -15.43
CA ARG A 102 -8.78 -17.78 -15.16
C ARG A 102 -9.30 -18.28 -13.81
N ALA A 103 -8.40 -18.62 -12.90
CA ALA A 103 -8.76 -19.13 -11.57
C ALA A 103 -9.38 -18.01 -10.70
N GLY A 104 -10.06 -18.43 -9.64
CA GLY A 104 -10.63 -17.56 -8.61
C GLY A 104 -10.11 -17.90 -7.22
N TYR A 105 -10.81 -17.38 -6.21
CA TYR A 105 -10.36 -17.44 -4.82
C TYR A 105 -10.19 -18.88 -4.34
N PHE A 106 -8.97 -19.23 -3.90
CA PHE A 106 -8.63 -20.56 -3.39
C PHE A 106 -8.83 -21.71 -4.38
N ASP A 107 -8.94 -21.43 -5.69
CA ASP A 107 -8.93 -22.48 -6.70
C ASP A 107 -7.60 -23.26 -6.67
N LEU A 108 -7.68 -24.53 -7.06
CA LEU A 108 -6.56 -25.44 -7.11
C LEU A 108 -6.20 -25.80 -8.55
N THR A 109 -5.00 -26.34 -8.75
CA THR A 109 -4.64 -27.06 -9.99
C THR A 109 -5.73 -28.09 -10.34
N PRO A 110 -6.22 -28.19 -11.60
CA PRO A 110 -5.62 -27.66 -12.83
C PRO A 110 -6.13 -26.29 -13.31
N VAL A 111 -6.99 -25.60 -12.54
CA VAL A 111 -7.52 -24.28 -12.94
C VAL A 111 -6.51 -23.18 -12.63
N ASP A 112 -5.87 -23.27 -11.46
CA ASP A 112 -4.78 -22.39 -11.05
C ASP A 112 -3.48 -22.78 -11.76
N LEU A 113 -3.03 -21.93 -12.68
CA LEU A 113 -1.78 -22.16 -13.44
C LEU A 113 -0.58 -21.45 -12.80
N GLY A 114 -0.82 -20.65 -11.75
CA GLY A 114 0.18 -19.86 -11.06
C GLY A 114 0.89 -20.61 -9.92
N GLU A 115 0.42 -21.80 -9.54
CA GLU A 115 0.91 -22.56 -8.38
C GLU A 115 2.43 -22.75 -8.40
N LYS A 116 3.01 -23.13 -9.55
CA LYS A 116 4.46 -23.34 -9.67
C LYS A 116 5.24 -22.02 -9.47
N ALA A 117 4.77 -20.93 -10.09
CA ALA A 117 5.41 -19.63 -9.97
C ALA A 117 5.33 -19.11 -8.53
N ARG A 118 4.16 -19.20 -7.90
CA ARG A 118 3.98 -18.81 -6.49
C ARG A 118 4.82 -19.67 -5.54
N ARG A 119 4.87 -20.99 -5.75
CA ARG A 119 5.71 -21.88 -4.94
C ARG A 119 7.18 -21.48 -5.02
N ASP A 120 7.70 -21.19 -6.21
CA ASP A 120 9.08 -20.76 -6.38
C ASP A 120 9.34 -19.38 -5.75
N MET A 121 8.35 -18.48 -5.74
CA MET A 121 8.42 -17.21 -5.00
C MET A 121 8.52 -17.46 -3.49
N VAL A 122 7.64 -18.30 -2.93
CA VAL A 122 7.64 -18.69 -1.50
C VAL A 122 8.99 -19.28 -1.09
N LEU A 123 9.48 -20.30 -1.80
CA LEU A 123 10.75 -20.95 -1.51
C LEU A 123 11.94 -19.97 -1.56
N THR A 124 11.90 -19.02 -2.49
CA THR A 124 12.92 -17.97 -2.60
C THR A 124 12.86 -17.02 -1.41
N LEU A 125 11.67 -16.59 -1.01
CA LEU A 125 11.48 -15.70 0.13
C LEU A 125 11.90 -16.37 1.45
N GLU A 126 11.57 -17.64 1.64
CA GLU A 126 12.00 -18.41 2.83
C GLU A 126 13.53 -18.51 2.93
N GLN A 127 14.22 -18.74 1.81
CA GLN A 127 15.69 -18.71 1.76
C GLN A 127 16.29 -17.33 2.07
N MET A 128 15.50 -16.27 1.94
CA MET A 128 15.86 -14.89 2.29
C MET A 128 15.40 -14.50 3.71
N GLY A 129 14.93 -15.45 4.52
CA GLY A 129 14.55 -15.24 5.92
C GLY A 129 13.12 -14.74 6.14
N PHE A 130 12.24 -14.85 5.14
CA PHE A 130 10.81 -14.63 5.35
C PHE A 130 10.18 -15.83 6.04
N GLU A 131 9.28 -15.59 7.00
CA GLU A 131 8.37 -16.61 7.54
C GLU A 131 7.03 -16.45 6.81
N ILE A 132 6.78 -17.31 5.82
CA ILE A 132 5.56 -17.28 5.01
C ILE A 132 4.42 -17.95 5.78
N GLU A 133 3.27 -17.29 5.88
CA GLU A 133 2.09 -17.81 6.59
C GLU A 133 1.14 -18.55 5.64
N ALA A 134 0.94 -18.01 4.44
CA ALA A 134 0.02 -18.57 3.45
C ALA A 134 0.41 -18.12 2.02
N SER A 135 -0.09 -18.86 1.03
CA SER A 135 -0.14 -18.42 -0.35
C SER A 135 -1.36 -19.02 -1.03
N HIS A 136 -2.09 -18.21 -1.80
CA HIS A 136 -3.26 -18.67 -2.52
C HIS A 136 -3.52 -17.82 -3.77
N HIS A 137 -4.39 -18.36 -4.62
CA HIS A 137 -5.02 -17.58 -5.68
C HIS A 137 -6.07 -16.64 -5.07
N GLU A 138 -6.13 -15.42 -5.59
CA GLU A 138 -7.05 -14.37 -5.15
C GLU A 138 -8.34 -14.35 -6.00
N VAL A 139 -9.26 -13.40 -5.74
CA VAL A 139 -10.60 -13.40 -6.33
C VAL A 139 -10.58 -13.19 -7.86
N ALA A 140 -9.73 -12.33 -8.40
CA ALA A 140 -9.70 -12.06 -9.84
C ALA A 140 -8.79 -13.03 -10.60
N PRO A 141 -9.09 -13.34 -11.88
CA PRO A 141 -8.20 -14.06 -12.77
C PRO A 141 -6.75 -13.53 -12.75
N GLY A 142 -5.78 -14.42 -12.57
CA GLY A 142 -4.37 -14.09 -12.50
C GLY A 142 -3.94 -13.31 -11.25
N GLN A 143 -4.79 -13.19 -10.23
CA GLN A 143 -4.50 -12.50 -8.97
C GLN A 143 -3.98 -13.49 -7.93
N HIS A 144 -3.01 -13.05 -7.14
CA HIS A 144 -2.35 -13.88 -6.15
C HIS A 144 -2.01 -13.11 -4.88
N GLU A 145 -1.89 -13.87 -3.79
CA GLU A 145 -1.45 -13.38 -2.49
C GLU A 145 -0.40 -14.34 -1.90
N ILE A 146 0.58 -13.76 -1.23
CA ILE A 146 1.57 -14.47 -0.41
C ILE A 146 1.70 -13.66 0.88
N ASP A 147 1.26 -14.27 1.98
CA ASP A 147 1.30 -13.67 3.30
C ASP A 147 2.57 -14.05 4.01
N PHE A 148 3.18 -13.08 4.67
CA PHE A 148 4.32 -13.31 5.55
C PHE A 148 4.08 -12.68 6.91
N LYS A 149 4.65 -13.32 7.92
CA LYS A 149 4.43 -13.00 9.31
C LYS A 149 4.74 -11.55 9.62
N PHE A 150 3.89 -10.97 10.47
CA PHE A 150 4.10 -9.64 11.00
C PHE A 150 5.42 -9.54 11.77
N SER A 151 5.96 -8.33 11.82
CA SER A 151 7.16 -7.98 12.59
C SER A 151 7.11 -6.49 12.90
N ASP A 152 8.18 -5.91 13.43
CA ASP A 152 8.27 -4.47 13.63
C ASP A 152 8.12 -3.71 12.29
N ALA A 153 7.56 -2.50 12.35
CA ALA A 153 7.19 -1.78 11.14
C ALA A 153 8.36 -1.47 10.20
N LEU A 154 9.60 -1.30 10.70
CA LEU A 154 10.74 -0.98 9.84
C LEU A 154 11.20 -2.23 9.07
N ASP A 155 11.34 -3.36 9.76
CA ASP A 155 11.62 -4.65 9.14
C ASP A 155 10.56 -5.01 8.09
N ILE A 156 9.28 -4.78 8.41
CA ILE A 156 8.18 -5.08 7.47
C ILE A 156 8.22 -4.15 6.25
N ALA A 157 8.54 -2.88 6.40
CA ALA A 157 8.71 -1.99 5.26
C ALA A 157 9.88 -2.43 4.35
N ASP A 158 11.01 -2.82 4.94
CA ASP A 158 12.18 -3.38 4.24
C ASP A 158 11.80 -4.69 3.50
N LYS A 159 11.00 -5.55 4.15
CA LYS A 159 10.46 -6.81 3.59
C LYS A 159 9.48 -6.57 2.45
N VAL A 160 8.56 -5.62 2.54
CA VAL A 160 7.61 -5.31 1.44
C VAL A 160 8.34 -4.88 0.17
N VAL A 161 9.40 -4.07 0.29
CA VAL A 161 10.22 -3.70 -0.87
C VAL A 161 10.93 -4.92 -1.47
N THR A 162 11.50 -5.77 -0.61
CA THR A 162 12.18 -7.01 -1.02
C THR A 162 11.23 -8.01 -1.67
N PHE A 163 10.03 -8.17 -1.10
CA PHE A 163 8.96 -9.03 -1.60
C PHE A 163 8.58 -8.66 -3.03
N LYS A 164 8.30 -7.37 -3.28
CA LYS A 164 7.98 -6.88 -4.63
C LYS A 164 9.08 -7.16 -5.65
N PHE A 165 10.35 -7.03 -5.24
CA PHE A 165 11.50 -7.35 -6.09
C PHE A 165 11.59 -8.86 -6.40
N VAL A 166 11.46 -9.71 -5.39
CA VAL A 166 11.51 -11.18 -5.54
C VAL A 166 10.38 -11.68 -6.42
N VAL A 167 9.14 -11.27 -6.16
CA VAL A 167 7.96 -11.66 -6.94
C VAL A 167 8.13 -11.30 -8.43
N ARG A 168 8.57 -10.08 -8.73
CA ARG A 168 8.85 -9.67 -10.12
C ARG A 168 9.94 -10.49 -10.78
N THR A 169 11.03 -10.73 -10.05
CA THR A 169 12.18 -11.49 -10.57
C THR A 169 11.80 -12.94 -10.86
N ILE A 170 11.08 -13.60 -9.96
CA ILE A 170 10.65 -14.98 -10.15
C ILE A 170 9.58 -15.06 -11.25
N ALA A 171 8.60 -14.15 -11.29
CA ALA A 171 7.62 -14.11 -12.37
C ALA A 171 8.30 -14.05 -13.74
N GLN A 172 9.31 -13.18 -13.91
CA GLN A 172 10.05 -13.07 -15.16
C GLN A 172 10.72 -14.39 -15.58
N ARG A 173 11.24 -15.17 -14.61
CA ARG A 173 11.84 -16.50 -14.88
C ARG A 173 10.82 -17.54 -15.33
N HIS A 174 9.56 -17.35 -14.98
CA HIS A 174 8.43 -18.17 -15.45
C HIS A 174 7.81 -17.62 -16.74
N GLY A 175 8.41 -16.61 -17.38
CA GLY A 175 7.83 -15.98 -18.58
C GLY A 175 6.55 -15.21 -18.28
N LEU A 176 6.46 -14.64 -17.07
CA LEU A 176 5.31 -13.87 -16.60
C LEU A 176 5.74 -12.47 -16.17
N HIS A 177 4.79 -11.53 -16.19
CA HIS A 177 4.96 -10.19 -15.66
C HIS A 177 4.13 -10.02 -14.38
N ALA A 178 4.80 -9.87 -13.24
CA ALA A 178 4.13 -9.52 -11.99
C ALA A 178 3.93 -8.01 -11.86
N THR A 179 2.69 -7.60 -11.57
CA THR A 179 2.36 -6.21 -11.28
C THR A 179 1.64 -6.05 -9.95
N PHE A 180 2.00 -4.97 -9.27
CA PHE A 180 1.46 -4.51 -7.99
C PHE A 180 0.53 -3.29 -8.19
N MET A 181 0.08 -3.10 -9.43
CA MET A 181 -0.83 -2.02 -9.82
C MET A 181 -2.18 -2.22 -9.11
N PRO A 182 -2.78 -1.17 -8.51
CA PRO A 182 -4.00 -1.35 -7.71
C PRO A 182 -5.22 -1.84 -8.50
N LYS A 183 -5.35 -1.46 -9.77
CA LYS A 183 -6.47 -1.85 -10.63
C LYS A 183 -5.99 -2.00 -12.08
N PRO A 184 -5.34 -3.13 -12.42
CA PRO A 184 -4.83 -3.33 -13.77
C PRO A 184 -5.94 -3.62 -14.79
N ILE A 185 -7.05 -4.24 -14.34
CA ILE A 185 -8.17 -4.65 -15.20
C ILE A 185 -9.48 -4.03 -14.68
N PHE A 186 -10.28 -3.48 -15.59
CA PHE A 186 -11.61 -2.96 -15.27
C PHE A 186 -12.62 -4.10 -15.03
N GLY A 187 -13.52 -3.94 -14.07
CA GLY A 187 -14.62 -4.89 -13.84
C GLY A 187 -14.27 -6.15 -13.04
N VAL A 188 -13.04 -6.28 -12.55
CA VAL A 188 -12.59 -7.38 -11.66
C VAL A 188 -12.00 -6.83 -10.36
N CYS A 189 -11.75 -7.65 -9.34
CA CYS A 189 -11.07 -7.23 -8.11
C CYS A 189 -9.69 -6.60 -8.41
N GLY A 190 -9.23 -5.70 -7.53
CA GLY A 190 -7.95 -5.02 -7.69
C GLY A 190 -7.06 -5.25 -6.48
N SER A 191 -5.74 -5.13 -6.66
CA SER A 191 -4.75 -5.49 -5.64
C SER A 191 -4.74 -4.54 -4.44
N GLY A 192 -5.07 -5.06 -3.26
CA GLY A 192 -4.87 -4.43 -1.96
C GLY A 192 -3.49 -4.65 -1.36
N MET A 193 -3.13 -3.80 -0.39
CA MET A 193 -2.06 -4.08 0.57
C MET A 193 -2.63 -3.91 1.97
N HIS A 194 -3.49 -4.83 2.42
CA HIS A 194 -4.11 -4.66 3.74
C HIS A 194 -3.02 -4.60 4.81
N MET A 195 -3.15 -3.65 5.74
CA MET A 195 -2.17 -3.49 6.81
C MET A 195 -2.80 -3.88 8.14
N ASN A 196 -2.46 -5.07 8.61
CA ASN A 196 -2.73 -5.49 9.98
C ASN A 196 -1.74 -4.78 10.91
N MET A 197 -2.23 -3.97 11.85
CA MET A 197 -1.40 -3.17 12.75
C MET A 197 -1.74 -3.43 14.21
N SER A 198 -0.73 -3.50 15.05
CA SER A 198 -0.88 -3.50 16.51
C SER A 198 0.21 -2.67 17.16
N LEU A 199 -0.09 -2.12 18.34
CA LEU A 199 0.90 -1.49 19.20
C LEU A 199 1.23 -2.41 20.37
N MET A 200 2.50 -2.45 20.73
CA MET A 200 2.98 -3.12 21.93
C MET A 200 3.40 -2.09 22.96
N LYS A 201 3.12 -2.36 24.22
CA LYS A 201 3.53 -1.53 25.37
C LYS A 201 3.89 -2.44 26.54
N ASP A 202 5.08 -2.23 27.09
CA ASP A 202 5.60 -3.01 28.22
C ASP A 202 5.54 -4.54 28.01
N GLY A 203 5.81 -5.00 26.78
CA GLY A 203 5.79 -6.42 26.40
C GLY A 203 4.39 -7.01 26.15
N SER A 204 3.33 -6.22 26.33
CA SER A 204 1.93 -6.62 26.11
C SER A 204 1.33 -5.95 24.88
N ASN A 205 0.30 -6.55 24.30
CA ASN A 205 -0.42 -5.96 23.17
C ASN A 205 -1.32 -4.84 23.68
N ALA A 206 -0.96 -3.59 23.37
CA ALA A 206 -1.65 -2.41 23.85
C ALA A 206 -3.08 -2.28 23.30
N PHE A 207 -3.45 -3.01 22.25
CA PHE A 207 -4.80 -3.01 21.70
C PHE A 207 -5.75 -3.98 22.41
N TYR A 208 -5.23 -4.89 23.23
CA TYR A 208 -6.02 -5.88 23.94
C TYR A 208 -6.33 -5.41 25.36
N ASP A 209 -7.59 -5.61 25.76
CA ASP A 209 -8.02 -5.47 27.14
C ASP A 209 -9.05 -6.59 27.40
N HIS A 210 -8.81 -7.44 28.39
CA HIS A 210 -9.67 -8.59 28.68
C HIS A 210 -11.04 -8.15 29.21
N ASP A 211 -11.09 -7.07 29.97
CA ASP A 211 -12.28 -6.62 30.70
C ASP A 211 -13.13 -5.65 29.87
N ALA A 212 -12.58 -5.13 28.76
CA ALA A 212 -13.28 -4.24 27.86
C ALA A 212 -14.28 -4.98 26.95
N GLU A 213 -15.36 -4.28 26.59
CA GLU A 213 -16.34 -4.81 25.63
C GLU A 213 -15.67 -5.17 24.31
N GLY A 214 -15.91 -6.40 23.83
CA GLY A 214 -15.30 -6.90 22.61
C GLY A 214 -13.79 -7.11 22.70
N GLY A 215 -13.18 -7.01 23.88
CA GLY A 215 -11.77 -7.27 24.13
C GLY A 215 -10.81 -6.18 23.62
N LEU A 216 -11.29 -4.95 23.44
CA LEU A 216 -10.55 -3.85 22.81
C LEU A 216 -10.22 -2.77 23.84
N SER A 217 -8.93 -2.47 23.99
CA SER A 217 -8.49 -1.41 24.90
C SER A 217 -8.90 -0.02 24.40
N LYS A 218 -8.84 0.96 25.30
CA LYS A 218 -9.00 2.37 24.93
C LYS A 218 -7.94 2.82 23.93
N ASP A 219 -6.70 2.35 24.06
CA ASP A 219 -5.63 2.65 23.11
C ASP A 219 -5.96 2.14 21.70
N CYS A 220 -6.56 0.95 21.57
CA CYS A 220 -7.06 0.45 20.29
C CYS A 220 -8.11 1.38 19.70
N LEU A 221 -9.13 1.75 20.49
CA LEU A 221 -10.22 2.60 20.02
C LEU A 221 -9.68 3.98 19.62
N TYR A 222 -8.83 4.59 20.45
CA TYR A 222 -8.21 5.87 20.14
C TYR A 222 -7.37 5.82 18.87
N TYR A 223 -6.60 4.74 18.67
CA TYR A 223 -5.83 4.53 17.45
C TYR A 223 -6.74 4.47 16.21
N VAL A 224 -7.86 3.73 16.28
CA VAL A 224 -8.88 3.66 15.23
C VAL A 224 -9.51 5.03 14.97
N GLY A 225 -9.87 5.77 16.02
CA GLY A 225 -10.43 7.11 15.90
C GLY A 225 -9.47 8.10 15.23
N GLY A 226 -8.17 8.00 15.55
CA GLY A 226 -7.11 8.74 14.88
C GLY A 226 -7.01 8.42 13.39
N LEU A 227 -6.99 7.13 13.02
CA LEU A 227 -6.99 6.70 11.62
C LEU A 227 -8.23 7.20 10.86
N MET A 228 -9.42 7.08 11.44
CA MET A 228 -10.67 7.50 10.80
C MET A 228 -10.73 9.02 10.60
N LYS A 229 -10.31 9.81 11.62
CA LYS A 229 -10.24 11.27 11.54
C LYS A 229 -9.36 11.74 10.38
N HIS A 230 -8.24 11.05 10.16
CA HIS A 230 -7.24 11.43 9.16
C HIS A 230 -7.35 10.63 7.85
N ALA A 231 -8.34 9.74 7.72
CA ALA A 231 -8.43 8.76 6.63
C ALA A 231 -8.32 9.40 5.24
N LYS A 232 -9.03 10.50 5.00
CA LYS A 232 -9.01 11.20 3.70
C LYS A 232 -7.63 11.75 3.34
N ALA A 233 -6.89 12.25 4.32
CA ALA A 233 -5.54 12.78 4.12
C ALA A 233 -4.52 11.64 3.94
N ILE A 234 -4.65 10.58 4.73
CA ILE A 234 -3.82 9.37 4.63
C ILE A 234 -3.95 8.74 3.24
N SER A 235 -5.14 8.75 2.63
CA SER A 235 -5.38 8.21 1.29
C SER A 235 -4.39 8.73 0.24
N ALA A 236 -3.96 9.99 0.29
CA ALA A 236 -2.99 10.51 -0.69
C ALA A 236 -1.62 9.79 -0.66
N ILE A 237 -1.31 9.10 0.44
CA ILE A 237 -0.03 8.45 0.72
C ILE A 237 -0.13 6.95 0.48
N VAL A 238 -1.19 6.34 1.04
CA VAL A 238 -1.42 4.90 0.95
C VAL A 238 -2.12 4.50 -0.35
N ASN A 239 -2.63 5.47 -1.11
CA ASN A 239 -3.21 5.34 -2.44
C ASN A 239 -2.59 6.38 -3.39
N PRO A 240 -1.28 6.32 -3.68
CA PRO A 240 -0.55 7.45 -4.24
C PRO A 240 -0.75 7.65 -5.75
N THR A 241 -1.41 6.71 -6.44
CA THR A 241 -1.53 6.74 -7.91
C THR A 241 -2.95 7.11 -8.34
N VAL A 242 -3.10 7.63 -9.57
CA VAL A 242 -4.43 7.81 -10.17
C VAL A 242 -5.17 6.47 -10.27
N ASN A 243 -4.44 5.37 -10.49
CA ASN A 243 -5.00 4.03 -10.60
C ASN A 243 -5.50 3.47 -9.26
N SER A 244 -4.92 3.88 -8.13
CA SER A 244 -5.39 3.55 -6.78
C SER A 244 -6.88 3.86 -6.59
N TYR A 245 -7.35 5.01 -7.09
CA TYR A 245 -8.74 5.42 -7.00
C TYR A 245 -9.67 4.70 -7.98
N LYS A 246 -9.13 3.86 -8.86
CA LYS A 246 -9.92 2.92 -9.70
C LYS A 246 -10.14 1.59 -8.98
N ARG A 247 -9.31 1.27 -7.97
CA ARG A 247 -9.56 0.18 -7.02
C ARG A 247 -10.64 0.55 -6.01
N LEU A 248 -10.59 1.78 -5.48
CA LEU A 248 -11.53 2.29 -4.47
C LEU A 248 -12.91 2.61 -5.07
N VAL A 249 -13.59 1.59 -5.55
CA VAL A 249 -14.96 1.63 -6.07
C VAL A 249 -15.78 0.51 -5.42
N SER A 250 -17.08 0.74 -5.22
CA SER A 250 -17.97 -0.24 -4.59
C SER A 250 -18.08 -1.54 -5.41
N GLY A 251 -18.27 -2.68 -4.75
CA GLY A 251 -18.55 -3.97 -5.38
C GLY A 251 -17.35 -4.90 -5.63
N PHE A 252 -16.14 -4.52 -5.21
CA PHE A 252 -14.90 -5.30 -5.43
C PHE A 252 -14.07 -5.47 -4.16
N GLU A 253 -14.73 -5.63 -3.00
CA GLU A 253 -14.12 -5.78 -1.67
C GLU A 253 -13.20 -4.64 -1.19
N ALA A 254 -12.98 -3.61 -2.00
CA ALA A 254 -12.23 -2.42 -1.63
C ALA A 254 -13.08 -1.46 -0.78
N PRO A 255 -12.53 -0.86 0.28
CA PRO A 255 -13.28 0.07 1.11
C PRO A 255 -13.41 1.43 0.43
N VAL A 256 -14.63 1.98 0.39
CA VAL A 256 -14.90 3.35 -0.06
C VAL A 256 -15.46 4.25 1.03
N TYR A 257 -15.93 3.64 2.13
CA TYR A 257 -16.59 4.32 3.24
C TYR A 257 -15.74 4.27 4.50
N ILE A 258 -15.65 5.40 5.19
CA ILE A 258 -14.90 5.58 6.43
C ILE A 258 -15.78 5.08 7.57
N ALA A 259 -15.62 3.80 7.89
CA ALA A 259 -16.27 3.11 8.98
C ALA A 259 -15.33 2.03 9.53
N TRP A 260 -15.67 1.49 10.69
CA TRP A 260 -15.00 0.33 11.25
C TRP A 260 -15.99 -0.74 11.72
N SER A 261 -15.55 -2.00 11.77
CA SER A 261 -16.33 -3.11 12.32
C SER A 261 -15.42 -4.24 12.80
N ALA A 262 -15.88 -4.96 13.83
CA ALA A 262 -15.23 -6.19 14.29
C ALA A 262 -15.71 -7.46 13.54
N ARG A 263 -16.78 -7.36 12.74
CA ARG A 263 -17.42 -8.53 12.10
C ARG A 263 -17.49 -8.44 10.58
N ASN A 264 -17.51 -7.24 10.02
CA ASN A 264 -17.80 -7.01 8.61
C ASN A 264 -16.53 -6.76 7.78
N ARG A 265 -16.56 -7.17 6.51
CA ARG A 265 -15.55 -6.92 5.47
C ARG A 265 -15.90 -5.73 4.54
N SER A 266 -17.02 -5.03 4.68
CA SER A 266 -17.25 -3.80 3.90
C SER A 266 -16.55 -2.50 4.42
N PRO A 267 -16.11 -2.37 5.70
CA PRO A 267 -15.59 -1.10 6.19
C PRO A 267 -14.10 -0.89 5.88
N LEU A 268 -13.66 0.36 6.00
CA LEU A 268 -12.26 0.79 5.90
C LEU A 268 -11.34 0.08 6.89
N ILE A 269 -11.78 -0.02 8.15
CA ILE A 269 -11.03 -0.65 9.24
C ILE A 269 -11.80 -1.87 9.70
N ARG A 270 -11.16 -3.04 9.66
CA ARG A 270 -11.69 -4.27 10.23
C ARG A 270 -10.90 -4.62 11.48
N ILE A 271 -11.56 -5.16 12.50
CA ILE A 271 -10.88 -5.69 13.68
C ILE A 271 -11.11 -7.20 13.70
N PRO A 272 -10.11 -8.03 13.32
CA PRO A 272 -10.24 -9.48 13.32
C PRO A 272 -10.69 -10.05 14.67
N ALA A 273 -11.34 -11.21 14.68
CA ALA A 273 -11.92 -11.79 15.90
C ALA A 273 -10.90 -12.34 16.92
N LYS A 274 -9.67 -12.66 16.48
CA LYS A 274 -8.60 -13.13 17.37
C LYS A 274 -8.25 -12.05 18.41
N ARG A 275 -7.91 -12.47 19.63
CA ARG A 275 -7.63 -11.60 20.79
C ARG A 275 -6.28 -11.93 21.44
N GLY A 276 -5.98 -11.30 22.58
CA GLY A 276 -4.70 -11.43 23.26
C GLY A 276 -3.58 -10.78 22.44
N MET A 277 -2.45 -11.48 22.31
CA MET A 277 -1.31 -11.00 21.53
C MET A 277 -1.62 -10.81 20.03
N SER A 278 -2.66 -11.47 19.51
CA SER A 278 -3.08 -11.35 18.11
C SER A 278 -4.07 -10.20 17.85
N THR A 279 -4.44 -9.42 18.87
CA THR A 279 -5.36 -8.28 18.73
C THR A 279 -4.73 -7.22 17.84
N ARG A 280 -5.44 -6.83 16.79
CA ARG A 280 -4.94 -5.91 15.77
C ARG A 280 -6.09 -5.26 15.03
N ILE A 281 -5.78 -4.20 14.31
CA ILE A 281 -6.68 -3.56 13.36
C ILE A 281 -6.17 -3.80 11.95
N GLU A 282 -7.06 -3.96 10.99
CA GLU A 282 -6.78 -4.21 9.57
C GLU A 282 -7.24 -2.98 8.79
N LEU A 283 -6.30 -2.18 8.29
CA LEU A 283 -6.60 -1.04 7.42
C LEU A 283 -6.52 -1.48 5.97
N ARG A 284 -7.64 -1.37 5.24
CA ARG A 284 -7.82 -2.07 3.95
C ARG A 284 -7.71 -1.20 2.70
N ASN A 285 -7.72 0.11 2.87
CA ASN A 285 -7.54 1.00 1.72
C ASN A 285 -6.12 1.02 1.14
N PRO A 286 -5.00 0.80 1.87
CA PRO A 286 -3.68 0.86 1.27
C PRO A 286 -3.58 -0.12 0.09
N ASP A 287 -2.81 0.27 -0.92
CA ASP A 287 -2.54 -0.56 -2.08
C ASP A 287 -1.02 -0.76 -2.29
N PRO A 288 -0.59 -1.79 -3.02
CA PRO A 288 0.81 -2.16 -3.13
C PRO A 288 1.68 -1.13 -3.87
N ALA A 289 1.07 -0.13 -4.53
CA ALA A 289 1.78 0.98 -5.17
C ALA A 289 2.26 2.03 -4.15
N CYS A 290 1.79 2.00 -2.91
CA CYS A 290 2.31 2.88 -1.87
C CYS A 290 3.78 2.59 -1.53
N ASN A 291 4.48 3.65 -1.10
CA ASN A 291 5.77 3.51 -0.44
C ASN A 291 5.51 2.98 0.98
N PRO A 292 5.98 1.77 1.32
CA PRO A 292 5.60 1.12 2.58
C PRO A 292 6.09 1.91 3.80
N TYR A 293 7.26 2.55 3.72
CA TYR A 293 7.78 3.38 4.81
C TYR A 293 6.87 4.57 5.09
N LEU A 294 6.47 5.30 4.04
CA LEU A 294 5.57 6.45 4.20
C LEU A 294 4.18 6.01 4.66
N ALA A 295 3.66 4.91 4.10
CA ALA A 295 2.35 4.37 4.47
C ALA A 295 2.28 4.02 5.97
N MET A 296 3.26 3.27 6.48
CA MET A 296 3.32 2.91 7.90
C MET A 296 3.56 4.14 8.77
N ALA A 297 4.40 5.08 8.35
CA ALA A 297 4.68 6.31 9.09
C ALA A 297 3.42 7.17 9.28
N VAL A 298 2.61 7.37 8.22
CA VAL A 298 1.38 8.17 8.32
C VAL A 298 0.30 7.47 9.13
N CYS A 299 0.18 6.14 9.01
CA CYS A 299 -0.75 5.36 9.81
C CYS A 299 -0.40 5.41 11.31
N LEU A 300 0.88 5.23 11.64
CA LEU A 300 1.36 5.33 13.02
C LEU A 300 1.11 6.74 13.58
N LYS A 301 1.48 7.78 12.83
CA LYS A 301 1.26 9.17 13.23
C LYS A 301 -0.22 9.50 13.47
N ALA A 302 -1.11 9.02 12.60
CA ALA A 302 -2.54 9.22 12.74
C ALA A 302 -3.09 8.52 13.98
N GLY A 303 -2.69 7.27 14.20
CA GLY A 303 -3.12 6.51 15.36
C GLY A 303 -2.59 7.08 16.68
N LEU A 304 -1.33 7.53 16.71
CA LEU A 304 -0.76 8.24 17.86
C LEU A 304 -1.45 9.58 18.12
N ASP A 305 -1.87 10.33 17.09
CA ASP A 305 -2.71 11.53 17.26
C ASP A 305 -4.04 11.19 17.92
N GLY A 306 -4.63 10.04 17.54
CA GLY A 306 -5.81 9.48 18.17
C GLY A 306 -5.60 9.21 19.66
N ILE A 307 -4.53 8.51 20.03
CA ILE A 307 -4.16 8.19 21.41
C ILE A 307 -3.89 9.47 22.22
N LYS A 308 -3.05 10.39 21.71
CA LYS A 308 -2.68 11.64 22.39
C LYS A 308 -3.89 12.51 22.72
N ASN A 309 -4.85 12.59 21.80
CA ASN A 309 -6.02 13.45 21.94
C ASN A 309 -7.30 12.66 22.35
N GLN A 310 -7.16 11.39 22.73
CA GLN A 310 -8.26 10.52 23.17
C GLN A 310 -9.45 10.51 22.20
N ILE A 311 -9.18 10.41 20.91
CA ILE A 311 -10.19 10.52 19.84
C ILE A 311 -10.92 9.20 19.70
N LEU A 312 -12.16 9.13 20.17
CA LEU A 312 -12.98 7.93 19.98
C LEU A 312 -13.48 7.84 18.52
N PRO A 313 -13.51 6.62 17.95
CA PRO A 313 -14.20 6.40 16.69
C PRO A 313 -15.72 6.47 16.93
N PRO A 314 -16.53 6.75 15.89
CA PRO A 314 -17.98 6.60 15.98
C PRO A 314 -18.35 5.13 16.23
N GLU A 315 -19.63 4.87 16.53
CA GLU A 315 -20.13 3.50 16.73
C GLU A 315 -19.79 2.58 15.54
N PRO A 316 -19.44 1.30 15.80
CA PRO A 316 -19.06 0.36 14.75
C PRO A 316 -20.23 0.08 13.80
N CYS A 317 -19.96 0.10 12.49
CA CYS A 317 -20.96 -0.21 11.48
C CYS A 317 -20.96 -1.71 11.14
N ASN A 318 -21.83 -2.48 11.80
CA ASN A 318 -21.94 -3.93 11.62
C ASN A 318 -22.92 -4.36 10.50
N ARG A 319 -23.20 -3.47 9.54
CA ARG A 319 -24.10 -3.71 8.39
C ARG A 319 -23.32 -3.60 7.09
N ASN A 320 -23.79 -4.25 6.02
CA ASN A 320 -23.18 -4.10 4.70
C ASN A 320 -23.35 -2.66 4.20
N ILE A 321 -22.25 -1.88 4.22
CA ILE A 321 -22.28 -0.45 3.89
C ILE A 321 -22.55 -0.22 2.40
N TYR A 322 -22.24 -1.21 1.56
CA TYR A 322 -22.48 -1.13 0.11
C TYR A 322 -23.97 -1.13 -0.24
N GLU A 323 -24.81 -1.74 0.59
CA GLU A 323 -26.27 -1.80 0.41
C GLU A 323 -26.99 -0.60 1.06
N MET A 324 -26.26 0.24 1.80
CA MET A 324 -26.85 1.40 2.46
C MET A 324 -27.11 2.53 1.47
N THR A 325 -28.28 3.17 1.61
CA THR A 325 -28.59 4.40 0.89
C THR A 325 -27.68 5.54 1.39
N PRO A 326 -27.42 6.57 0.55
CA PRO A 326 -26.65 7.75 0.98
C PRO A 326 -27.19 8.40 2.26
N ALA A 327 -28.53 8.53 2.39
CA ALA A 327 -29.16 9.10 3.57
C ALA A 327 -28.93 8.25 4.84
N ALA A 328 -28.99 6.92 4.73
CA ALA A 328 -28.70 6.03 5.86
C ALA A 328 -27.23 6.11 6.31
N ARG A 329 -26.30 6.30 5.36
CA ARG A 329 -24.88 6.53 5.68
C ARG A 329 -24.64 7.85 6.39
N GLU A 330 -25.30 8.91 5.93
CA GLU A 330 -25.21 10.24 6.55
C GLU A 330 -25.73 10.24 8.00
N GLN A 331 -26.86 9.56 8.25
CA GLN A 331 -27.41 9.37 9.60
C GLN A 331 -26.46 8.66 10.56
N LEU A 332 -25.63 7.73 10.05
CA LEU A 332 -24.61 7.03 10.83
C LEU A 332 -23.26 7.76 10.85
N GLY A 333 -23.15 8.96 10.27
CA GLY A 333 -21.90 9.71 10.19
C GLY A 333 -20.82 9.04 9.33
N ILE A 334 -21.21 8.15 8.41
CA ILE A 334 -20.29 7.41 7.55
C ILE A 334 -19.86 8.30 6.38
N GLY A 335 -18.62 8.79 6.45
CA GLY A 335 -18.00 9.54 5.35
C GLY A 335 -17.49 8.64 4.22
N SER A 336 -17.10 9.24 3.10
CA SER A 336 -16.44 8.54 1.98
C SER A 336 -14.95 8.91 1.90
N LEU A 337 -14.14 7.97 1.40
CA LEU A 337 -12.78 8.26 0.95
C LEU A 337 -12.79 9.24 -0.25
N PRO A 338 -11.67 9.93 -0.52
CA PRO A 338 -11.57 10.78 -1.71
C PRO A 338 -11.77 9.98 -3.00
N GLU A 339 -12.50 10.55 -3.96
CA GLU A 339 -12.82 9.88 -5.24
C GLU A 339 -11.64 9.86 -6.23
N ASN A 340 -10.62 10.68 -5.99
CA ASN A 340 -9.45 10.79 -6.84
C ASN A 340 -8.24 11.34 -6.08
N LEU A 341 -7.05 11.18 -6.69
CA LEU A 341 -5.77 11.61 -6.12
C LEU A 341 -5.73 13.12 -5.84
N GLN A 342 -6.32 13.93 -6.71
CA GLN A 342 -6.34 15.38 -6.51
C GLN A 342 -7.11 15.75 -5.24
N ALA A 343 -8.30 15.18 -5.03
CA ALA A 343 -9.09 15.39 -3.83
C ALA A 343 -8.33 14.95 -2.57
N ALA A 344 -7.67 13.78 -2.61
CA ALA A 344 -6.88 13.29 -1.48
C ALA A 344 -5.69 14.22 -1.14
N ILE A 345 -4.99 14.74 -2.15
CA ILE A 345 -3.90 15.70 -1.95
C ILE A 345 -4.42 17.00 -1.31
N GLN A 346 -5.62 17.46 -1.69
CA GLN A 346 -6.22 18.64 -1.05
C GLN A 346 -6.57 18.39 0.41
N GLU A 347 -7.05 17.20 0.76
CA GLU A 347 -7.27 16.80 2.15
C GLU A 347 -5.95 16.73 2.93
N LEU A 348 -4.90 16.14 2.34
CA LEU A 348 -3.58 16.07 2.94
C LEU A 348 -2.98 17.45 3.27
N LYS A 349 -3.12 18.43 2.37
CA LYS A 349 -2.61 19.80 2.56
C LYS A 349 -3.24 20.52 3.76
N LYS A 350 -4.44 20.14 4.18
CA LYS A 350 -5.13 20.72 5.34
C LYS A 350 -4.57 20.22 6.67
N ILE A 351 -3.93 19.04 6.68
CA ILE A 351 -3.50 18.38 7.91
C ILE A 351 -2.08 18.78 8.29
N LYS A 352 -1.96 19.62 9.34
CA LYS A 352 -0.67 20.06 9.88
C LYS A 352 0.22 18.90 10.35
N LEU A 353 -0.37 17.84 10.92
CA LEU A 353 0.32 16.65 11.40
C LEU A 353 1.22 16.03 10.31
N PHE A 354 0.72 16.00 9.08
CA PHE A 354 1.45 15.45 7.94
C PHE A 354 2.22 16.49 7.13
N ARG A 355 2.27 17.76 7.55
CA ARG A 355 2.93 18.81 6.77
C ARG A 355 4.44 18.56 6.60
N LYS A 356 5.11 18.01 7.62
CA LYS A 356 6.53 17.62 7.53
C LYS A 356 6.73 16.39 6.63
N LEU A 357 5.84 15.40 6.73
CA LEU A 357 5.78 14.21 5.86
C LEU A 357 5.51 14.59 4.39
N TRP A 358 4.58 15.52 4.18
CA TRP A 358 4.27 16.09 2.88
C TRP A 358 5.43 16.91 2.34
N ALA A 359 6.14 17.68 3.16
CA ALA A 359 7.32 18.41 2.73
C ALA A 359 8.40 17.43 2.22
N SER A 360 8.69 16.34 2.95
CA SER A 360 9.58 15.28 2.47
C SER A 360 9.09 14.62 1.16
N MET A 361 7.76 14.57 0.94
CA MET A 361 7.17 14.09 -0.32
C MET A 361 7.18 15.10 -1.47
N CYS A 362 7.12 16.40 -1.18
CA CYS A 362 7.21 17.45 -2.18
C CYS A 362 8.64 17.70 -2.64
N TRP A 363 9.65 17.39 -1.80
CA TRP A 363 11.00 17.18 -2.31
C TRP A 363 10.96 16.11 -3.42
N THR A 364 10.26 14.99 -3.19
CA THR A 364 10.05 13.87 -4.16
C THR A 364 9.17 14.19 -5.37
N SER A 365 8.46 15.33 -5.40
CA SER A 365 7.39 15.58 -6.40
C SER A 365 7.47 16.89 -7.20
N LEU A 366 8.58 17.63 -7.21
CA LEU A 366 8.70 18.79 -8.12
C LEU A 366 8.52 18.38 -9.61
N SER A 367 8.76 17.10 -9.94
CA SER A 367 8.39 16.46 -11.21
C SER A 367 6.91 16.01 -11.28
N GLY A 368 6.34 15.48 -10.19
CA GLY A 368 4.95 15.01 -10.12
C GLY A 368 3.91 16.08 -10.41
N GLN A 369 4.18 17.34 -10.04
CA GLN A 369 3.28 18.46 -10.35
C GLN A 369 3.37 18.87 -11.83
N LYS A 370 4.53 18.69 -12.48
CA LYS A 370 4.68 18.81 -13.94
C LYS A 370 4.06 17.60 -14.68
N ARG A 371 4.15 16.38 -14.12
CA ARG A 371 3.55 15.15 -14.68
C ARG A 371 2.02 15.15 -14.59
N LEU A 372 1.44 15.61 -13.48
CA LEU A 372 -0.02 15.79 -13.37
C LEU A 372 -0.55 16.85 -14.35
N ASN A 373 0.19 17.95 -14.54
CA ASN A 373 -0.14 18.95 -15.55
C ASN A 373 0.09 18.44 -16.98
N GLY A 374 1.14 17.64 -17.21
CA GLY A 374 1.46 17.03 -18.51
C GLY A 374 0.45 15.99 -18.94
N ILE A 375 0.08 15.07 -18.05
CA ILE A 375 -0.95 14.05 -18.28
C ILE A 375 -2.31 14.71 -18.54
N ALA A 376 -2.67 15.78 -17.82
CA ALA A 376 -3.92 16.51 -18.08
C ALA A 376 -3.93 17.22 -19.45
N THR A 377 -2.80 17.73 -19.91
CA THR A 377 -2.65 18.38 -21.22
C THR A 377 -2.62 17.38 -22.37
N GLU A 378 -1.93 16.24 -22.19
CA GLU A 378 -1.81 15.18 -23.17
C GLU A 378 -3.14 14.41 -23.35
N PHE A 379 -3.92 14.24 -22.27
CA PHE A 379 -5.27 13.69 -22.31
C PHE A 379 -6.25 14.60 -23.07
N LYS A 380 -6.17 15.92 -22.89
CA LYS A 380 -6.97 16.90 -23.65
C LYS A 380 -6.59 16.97 -25.12
N SER A 381 -5.29 16.92 -25.42
CA SER A 381 -4.75 16.88 -26.80
C SER A 381 -5.22 15.64 -27.56
N THR A 382 -5.15 14.47 -26.93
CA THR A 382 -5.47 13.18 -27.56
C THR A 382 -6.98 13.03 -27.77
N LEU A 383 -7.81 13.43 -26.79
CA LEU A 383 -9.27 13.50 -26.95
C LEU A 383 -9.72 14.53 -28.01
N GLY A 384 -8.99 15.64 -28.15
CA GLY A 384 -9.24 16.65 -29.18
C GLY A 384 -8.98 16.14 -30.59
N LYS A 385 -7.87 15.42 -30.79
CA LYS A 385 -7.48 14.84 -32.10
C LYS A 385 -8.38 13.67 -32.53
N LEU A 386 -8.82 12.83 -31.59
CA LEU A 386 -9.75 11.73 -31.86
C LEU A 386 -11.15 12.22 -32.28
N ARG A 387 -11.60 13.36 -31.74
CA ARG A 387 -12.89 13.98 -32.11
C ARG A 387 -12.89 14.65 -33.48
N SER A 388 -11.74 15.10 -33.97
CA SER A 388 -11.65 15.80 -35.26
C SER A 388 -11.45 14.88 -36.47
N THR A 389 -11.11 13.60 -36.25
CA THR A 389 -10.79 12.64 -37.33
C THR A 389 -11.90 11.63 -37.63
N LEU A 390 -12.91 11.49 -36.77
CA LEU A 390 -14.01 10.52 -36.96
C LEU A 390 -15.37 11.19 -36.67
N PRO A 391 -16.10 11.69 -37.70
CA PRO A 391 -17.35 12.44 -37.54
C PRO A 391 -18.54 11.64 -37.00
N SER A 392 -18.43 10.31 -36.89
CA SER A 392 -19.50 9.42 -36.42
C SER A 392 -19.34 8.92 -34.98
N PHE A 393 -18.44 9.53 -34.18
CA PHE A 393 -18.28 9.18 -32.76
C PHE A 393 -19.48 9.68 -31.94
N ASN A 394 -20.45 8.80 -31.69
CA ASN A 394 -21.59 9.09 -30.83
C ASN A 394 -21.24 8.82 -29.35
N LYS A 395 -21.99 9.43 -28.43
CA LYS A 395 -21.69 9.45 -26.97
C LYS A 395 -21.48 8.06 -26.33
N ASP A 396 -22.00 7.00 -26.93
CA ASP A 396 -22.00 5.64 -26.37
C ASP A 396 -20.73 4.81 -26.69
N ASP A 397 -19.88 5.24 -27.65
CA ASP A 397 -18.62 4.53 -28.00
C ASP A 397 -17.42 4.95 -27.13
N SER A 398 -17.61 5.82 -26.14
CA SER A 398 -16.55 6.29 -25.24
C SER A 398 -15.99 5.22 -24.29
N ALA A 399 -16.62 4.04 -24.23
CA ALA A 399 -16.23 2.93 -23.37
C ALA A 399 -15.15 2.01 -23.97
N ILE A 400 -14.92 2.06 -25.29
CA ILE A 400 -14.15 1.00 -25.98
C ILE A 400 -12.69 1.37 -26.26
N LEU A 401 -12.28 2.65 -26.12
CA LEU A 401 -10.95 3.13 -26.54
C LEU A 401 -10.14 3.82 -25.44
N LYS A 402 -10.11 3.24 -24.24
CA LYS A 402 -9.40 3.79 -23.08
C LYS A 402 -8.39 2.87 -22.41
N PHE A 403 -7.75 1.94 -23.12
CA PHE A 403 -6.77 1.07 -22.47
C PHE A 403 -5.65 0.61 -23.40
N THR A 404 -4.59 1.42 -23.50
CA THR A 404 -3.19 0.95 -23.51
C THR A 404 -2.30 2.16 -23.28
N LEU A 405 -1.68 2.24 -22.10
CA LEU A 405 -0.38 2.87 -21.75
C LEU A 405 -0.27 2.99 -20.23
#